data_AF-A0A1E4SGA3-F1
#
_entry.id   AF-A0A1E4SGA3-F1
#
_cell.length_a   1.000
_cell.length_b   1.000
_cell.length_c   1.000
_cell.angle_alpha   90.00
_cell.angle_beta   90.00
_cell.angle_gamma   90.00
#
_symmetry.space_group_name_H-M   'P 1'
#
loop_
_entity.id
_entity.type
_entity.pdbx_description
1 polymer ?
#
loop_
_entity_poly.entity_id
_entity_poly.type
_entity_poly.pdbx_seq_one_letter_code
_entity_poly.pdbx_strand_id
1 'polypeptide(L)' 'MTAHSEAYEYPPIPSQQELDTHDVPFFHRDKCAAHLINYYKCLDKGTSFCSATKDEFYKCQYIALKERLESHKKATQ' A
#
# COMPACT_ATOMS: atom_id res chain seq x y z
N MET A 1 5.46 -21.80 -17.99
CA MET A 1 5.74 -20.35 -17.89
C MET A 1 6.04 -20.05 -16.43
N THR A 2 7.34 -19.97 -16.11
CA THR A 2 7.89 -19.82 -14.77
C THR A 2 7.63 -18.40 -14.26
N ALA A 3 6.51 -18.21 -13.56
CA ALA A 3 6.27 -17.01 -12.78
C ALA A 3 7.17 -17.11 -11.53
N HIS A 4 8.37 -16.53 -11.60
CA HIS A 4 9.15 -16.24 -10.42
C HIS A 4 8.33 -15.30 -9.53
N SER A 5 7.70 -15.88 -8.52
CA SER A 5 7.09 -15.16 -7.41
C SER A 5 8.22 -14.59 -6.57
N GLU A 6 8.84 -13.50 -7.03
CA GLU A 6 9.56 -12.62 -6.12
C GLU A 6 8.55 -12.16 -5.06
N ALA A 7 8.81 -12.51 -3.81
CA ALA A 7 7.96 -12.12 -2.70
C ALA A 7 7.91 -10.59 -2.68
N TYR A 8 6.71 -10.02 -2.72
CA TYR A 8 6.56 -8.58 -2.65
C TYR A 8 7.04 -8.08 -1.28
N GLU A 9 8.01 -7.17 -1.29
CA GLU A 9 8.49 -6.54 -0.07
C GLU A 9 7.60 -5.32 0.24
N TYR A 10 6.88 -5.42 1.36
CA TYR A 10 6.10 -4.30 1.86
C TYR A 10 7.02 -3.19 2.36
N PRO A 11 6.64 -1.91 2.18
CA PRO A 11 7.39 -0.82 2.78
C PRO A 11 7.30 -0.89 4.32
N PRO A 12 8.26 -0.29 5.04
CA PRO A 12 8.17 -0.15 6.48
C PRO A 12 6.89 0.61 6.86
N ILE A 13 6.22 0.13 7.91
CA ILE A 13 5.02 0.80 8.42
C ILE A 13 5.44 2.15 9.01
N PRO A 14 4.83 3.27 8.59
CA PRO A 14 5.12 4.59 9.14
C PRO A 14 4.87 4.64 10.65
N SER A 15 5.57 5.54 11.34
CA SER A 15 5.30 5.78 12.75
C SER A 15 3.90 6.35 12.98
N GLN A 16 3.34 6.15 14.17
CA GLN A 16 2.03 6.70 14.54
C GLN A 16 1.95 8.22 14.31
N GLN A 17 3.02 8.94 14.67
CA GLN A 17 3.12 10.38 14.47
C GLN A 17 3.06 10.77 12.98
N GLU A 18 3.71 10.02 12.10
CA GLU A 18 3.65 10.28 10.65
C GLU A 18 2.26 10.00 10.08
N LEU A 19 1.59 8.93 10.55
CA LEU A 19 0.21 8.61 10.14
C LEU A 19 -0.76 9.73 10.53
N ASP A 20 -0.58 10.30 11.72
CA ASP A 20 -1.39 11.41 12.21
C ASP A 20 -1.07 12.72 11.47
N THR A 21 0.22 13.00 11.19
CA THR A 21 0.66 14.21 10.47
C THR A 21 0.14 14.27 9.04
N HIS A 22 0.00 13.13 8.39
CA HIS A 22 -0.50 13.01 7.02
C HIS A 22 -2.00 12.68 6.94
N ASP A 23 -2.74 12.81 8.06
CA ASP A 23 -4.18 12.55 8.15
C ASP A 23 -4.60 11.21 7.53
N VAL A 24 -3.77 10.17 7.70
CA VAL A 24 -4.01 8.86 7.08
C VAL A 24 -5.27 8.25 7.71
N PRO A 25 -6.34 7.97 6.92
CA PRO A 25 -7.56 7.35 7.45
C PRO A 25 -7.26 6.03 8.13
N PHE A 26 -7.93 5.73 9.24
CA PHE A 26 -7.66 4.52 10.04
C PHE A 26 -7.66 3.23 9.21
N PHE A 27 -8.59 3.10 8.26
CA PHE A 27 -8.67 1.95 7.35
C PHE A 27 -7.43 1.79 6.45
N HIS A 28 -6.71 2.88 6.16
CA HIS A 28 -5.49 2.88 5.35
C HIS A 28 -4.20 2.90 6.19
N ARG A 29 -4.28 2.77 7.52
CA ARG A 29 -3.12 2.59 8.41
C ARG A 29 -2.63 1.14 8.42
N ASP A 30 -2.46 0.59 7.22
CA ASP A 30 -2.02 -0.79 6.99
C ASP A 30 -0.56 -0.84 6.49
N LYS A 31 -0.13 -2.01 6.02
CA LYS A 31 1.22 -2.23 5.47
C LYS A 31 1.53 -1.38 4.22
N CYS A 32 0.52 -0.74 3.62
CA CYS A 32 0.64 0.08 2.43
C CYS A 32 0.58 1.59 2.74
N ALA A 33 0.42 1.98 4.01
CA ALA A 33 0.29 3.37 4.45
C ALA A 33 1.45 4.27 3.99
N ALA A 34 2.67 3.73 3.93
CA ALA A 34 3.84 4.47 3.46
C ALA A 34 3.69 4.95 2.00
N HIS A 35 3.15 4.11 1.10
CA HIS A 35 2.90 4.51 -0.28
C HIS A 35 1.77 5.55 -0.37
N LEU A 36 0.75 5.47 0.49
CA LEU A 36 -0.30 6.47 0.55
C LEU A 36 0.23 7.85 0.97
N ILE A 37 1.10 7.88 1.98
CA ILE A 37 1.77 9.12 2.40
C ILE A 37 2.59 9.71 1.24
N ASN A 38 3.33 8.89 0.49
CA ASN A 38 4.07 9.36 -0.68
C ASN A 38 3.16 9.90 -1.79
N TYR A 39 1.99 9.29 -1.95
CA TYR A 39 0.96 9.79 -2.87
C TYR A 39 0.44 11.16 -2.42
N TYR A 40 0.08 11.34 -1.14
CA TYR A 40 -0.34 12.64 -0.59
C TYR A 40 0.72 13.72 -0.73
N LYS A 41 1.98 13.42 -0.37
CA LYS A 41 3.13 14.33 -0.57
C LYS A 41 3.30 14.78 -2.02
N CYS A 42 2.91 13.93 -2.99
CA CYS A 42 2.93 14.29 -4.40
C CYS A 42 1.76 15.21 -4.77
N LEU A 43 0.56 14.92 -4.26
CA LEU A 43 -0.64 15.75 -4.49
C LEU A 43 -0.48 17.17 -3.93
N ASP A 44 0.16 17.31 -2.77
CA ASP A 44 0.42 18.61 -2.11
C ASP A 44 1.27 19.56 -2.97
N LYS A 45 1.99 19.05 -3.98
CA LYS A 45 2.80 19.87 -4.92
C LYS A 45 1.98 20.58 -5.99
N GLY A 46 0.65 20.41 -6.01
CA GLY A 46 -0.28 21.38 -6.59
C GLY A 46 -0.80 21.10 -8.00
N THR A 47 -0.12 20.37 -8.89
CA THR A 47 -0.65 20.09 -10.25
C THR A 47 -0.09 18.84 -10.96
N SER A 48 0.76 18.04 -10.30
CA SER A 48 1.47 16.93 -10.96
C SER A 48 0.61 15.68 -11.11
N PHE A 49 0.71 15.00 -12.26
CA PHE A 49 0.20 13.64 -12.44
C PHE A 49 1.01 12.67 -11.56
N CYS A 50 0.52 12.43 -10.34
CA CYS A 50 1.11 11.52 -9.36
C CYS A 50 0.80 10.04 -9.66
N SER A 51 0.80 9.65 -10.93
CA SER A 51 0.45 8.28 -11.36
C SER A 51 1.39 7.25 -10.75
N ALA A 52 2.70 7.50 -10.74
CA ALA A 52 3.67 6.55 -10.20
C ALA A 52 3.42 6.22 -8.72
N THR A 53 3.30 7.23 -7.86
CA THR A 53 3.06 7.02 -6.42
C THR A 53 1.66 6.43 -6.16
N LYS A 54 0.67 6.81 -6.98
CA LYS A 54 -0.67 6.21 -6.94
C LYS A 54 -0.63 4.72 -7.29
N ASP A 55 0.05 4.35 -8.37
CA ASP A 55 0.13 2.99 -8.86
C ASP A 55 0.90 2.09 -7.87
N GLU A 56 1.94 2.61 -7.22
CA GLU A 56 2.63 1.93 -6.11
C GLU A 56 1.68 1.61 -4.94
N PHE A 57 0.88 2.58 -4.50
CA PHE A 57 -0.10 2.37 -3.44
C PHE A 57 -1.12 1.29 -3.81
N TYR A 58 -1.70 1.36 -5.01
CA TYR A 58 -2.68 0.36 -5.45
C TYR A 58 -2.08 -1.01 -5.72
N LYS A 59 -0.83 -1.09 -6.19
CA LYS A 59 -0.10 -2.36 -6.31
C LYS A 59 0.06 -3.01 -4.95
N CYS A 60 0.46 -2.25 -3.93
CA CYS A 60 0.56 -2.76 -2.55
C CYS A 60 -0.80 -3.30 -2.05
N GLN A 61 -1.87 -2.51 -2.22
CA GLN A 61 -3.23 -2.90 -1.81
C GLN A 61 -3.71 -4.16 -2.53
N TYR A 62 -3.43 -4.28 -3.83
CA TYR A 62 -3.76 -5.45 -4.63
C TYR A 62 -3.07 -6.72 -4.09
N ILE A 63 -1.77 -6.61 -3.77
CA ILE A 63 -1.01 -7.74 -3.24
C ILE A 63 -1.52 -8.13 -1.85
N ALA A 64 -1.76 -7.16 -0.96
CA ALA A 64 -2.34 -7.40 0.35
C ALA A 64 -3.74 -8.04 0.28
N LEU A 65 -4.56 -7.66 -0.70
CA LEU A 65 -5.85 -8.31 -0.95
C LEU A 65 -5.68 -9.75 -1.44
N LYS A 66 -4.76 -9.98 -2.38
CA LYS A 66 -4.47 -11.32 -2.90
C LYS A 66 -4.00 -12.25 -1.79
N GLU A 67 -3.10 -11.82 -0.92
CA GLU A 67 -2.64 -12.59 0.24
C GLU A 67 -3.80 -12.95 1.18
N ARG A 68 -4.68 -11.99 1.51
CA ARG A 68 -5.87 -12.24 2.35
C ARG A 68 -6.81 -13.26 1.71
N LEU A 69 -7.04 -13.18 0.40
CA LEU A 69 -7.87 -14.13 -0.33
C LEU A 69 -7.27 -15.55 -0.30
N GLU A 70 -5.97 -15.67 -0.51
CA GLU A 70 -5.28 -16.96 -0.45
C GLU A 70 -5.29 -17.56 0.96
N SER A 71 -5.10 -16.73 2.00
CA SER A 71 -5.25 -17.16 3.40
C SER A 71 -6.67 -17.64 3.71
N HIS A 72 -7.69 -16.93 3.23
CA HIS A 72 -9.10 -17.31 3.41
C HIS A 72 -9.42 -18.65 2.72
N LYS A 73 -8.95 -18.85 1.49
CA LYS A 73 -9.12 -20.13 0.76
C LYS A 73 -8.51 -21.30 1.51
N LYS A 74 -7.31 -21.13 2.06
CA LYS A 74 -6.63 -22.16 2.86
C LYS A 74 -7.35 -22.47 4.18
N ALA A 75 -7.98 -21.48 4.80
CA ALA A 75 -8.70 -21.66 6.06
C ALA A 75 -10.08 -22.33 5.89
N THR A 76 -10.62 -22.34 4.66
CA THR A 76 -11.94 -22.91 4.34
C THR A 76 -11.85 -24.31 3.69
N GLN A 77 -10.64 -24.80 3.42
CA GLN A 77 -10.35 -26.18 2.99
C GLN A 77 -9.99 -27.04 4.20
#